data_AF-A0A9D1N8Y8-F1
#
_entry.id   AF-A0A9D1N8Y8-F1
#
_cell.length_a   1.000
_cell.length_b   1.000
_cell.length_c   1.000
_cell.angle_alpha   90.00
_cell.angle_beta   90.00
_cell.angle_gamma   90.00
#
_symmetry.space_group_name_H-M   'P 1'
#
loop_
_entity.id
_entity.type
_entity.pdbx_description
1 polymer ?
#
loop_
_entity_poly.entity_id
_entity_poly.type
_entity_poly.pdbx_seq_one_letter_code
_entity_poly.pdbx_strand_id
1 'polypeptide(L)'
;MKKKVALIVLVLVIVVASVVALAACNNATSIEKRLVKAGFTVEGGYVGDSQDAEMPEGIQWYLSAERVNQLTMTEDYVAVYCFEKSVQAKSYASLIKRESGMDQSMQIEVKGKLIFVGTKNGVEAAM
;
A
#
# COMPACT_ATOMS: atom_id res chain seq x y z
N MET A 1 -39.62 -10.57 15.76
CA MET A 1 -38.61 -11.10 14.81
C MET A 1 -37.74 -10.00 14.18
N LYS A 2 -38.31 -8.87 13.75
CA LYS A 2 -37.57 -7.74 13.11
C LYS A 2 -36.37 -7.19 13.92
N LYS A 3 -36.49 -7.05 15.25
CA LYS A 3 -35.39 -6.58 16.13
C LYS A 3 -34.20 -7.55 16.20
N LYS A 4 -34.44 -8.85 16.09
CA LYS A 4 -33.38 -9.88 16.10
C LYS A 4 -32.59 -9.87 14.78
N VAL A 5 -33.27 -9.64 13.64
CA VAL A 5 -32.65 -9.54 12.32
C VAL A 5 -31.77 -8.28 12.21
N ALA A 6 -32.24 -7.13 12.72
CA ALA A 6 -31.45 -5.90 12.73
C ALA A 6 -30.15 -6.03 13.56
N LEU A 7 -30.21 -6.73 14.70
CA LEU A 7 -29.04 -6.98 15.54
C LEU A 7 -28.00 -7.87 14.82
N ILE A 8 -28.46 -8.91 14.11
CA ILE A 8 -27.59 -9.84 13.36
C ILE A 8 -26.90 -9.10 12.20
N VAL A 9 -27.63 -8.26 11.47
CA VAL A 9 -27.05 -7.46 10.36
C VAL A 9 -26.00 -6.49 10.89
N LEU A 10 -26.26 -5.83 12.02
CA LEU A 10 -25.30 -4.91 12.64
C LEU A 10 -24.00 -5.62 13.05
N VAL A 11 -24.10 -6.80 13.67
CA VAL A 11 -22.93 -7.60 14.06
C VAL A 11 -22.15 -8.07 12.83
N LEU A 12 -22.83 -8.47 11.75
CA LEU A 12 -22.19 -8.85 10.49
C LEU A 12 -21.40 -7.69 9.87
N VAL A 13 -21.96 -6.48 9.85
CA VAL A 13 -21.26 -5.28 9.33
C VAL A 13 -20.01 -4.98 10.15
N ILE A 14 -20.09 -5.08 11.48
CA ILE A 14 -18.95 -4.85 12.38
C ILE A 14 -17.87 -5.93 12.18
N VAL A 15 -18.26 -7.20 12.07
CA VAL A 15 -17.30 -8.30 11.85
C VAL A 15 -16.63 -8.17 10.49
N VAL A 16 -17.36 -7.81 9.43
CA VAL A 16 -16.81 -7.60 8.10
C VAL A 16 -15.83 -6.42 8.09
N ALA A 17 -16.20 -5.29 8.72
CA ALA A 17 -15.31 -4.14 8.86
C ALA A 17 -14.02 -4.49 9.63
N SER A 18 -14.14 -5.28 10.70
CA SER A 18 -13.01 -5.70 11.54
C SER A 18 -12.06 -6.66 10.81
N VAL A 19 -12.58 -7.57 10.00
CA VAL A 19 -11.78 -8.51 9.20
C VAL A 19 -11.03 -7.77 8.08
N VAL A 20 -11.65 -6.76 7.47
CA VAL A 20 -10.99 -5.92 6.46
C VAL A 20 -9.88 -5.07 7.08
N ALA A 21 -10.11 -4.52 8.28
CA ALA A 21 -9.08 -3.80 9.03
C ALA A 21 -7.91 -4.72 9.43
N LEU A 22 -8.18 -5.93 9.95
CA LEU A 22 -7.13 -6.92 10.26
C LEU A 22 -6.34 -7.37 9.02
N ALA A 23 -7.01 -7.55 7.88
CA ALA A 23 -6.35 -7.93 6.63
C ALA A 23 -5.48 -6.81 6.06
N ALA A 24 -5.89 -5.55 6.24
CA ALA A 24 -5.09 -4.38 5.91
C ALA A 24 -3.84 -4.30 6.81
N CYS A 25 -4.00 -4.51 8.12
CA CYS A 25 -2.88 -4.58 9.07
C CYS A 25 -1.90 -5.71 8.74
N ASN A 26 -2.41 -6.92 8.49
CA ASN A 26 -1.54 -8.07 8.21
C ASN A 26 -0.72 -7.89 6.93
N ASN A 27 -1.28 -7.28 5.88
CA ASN A 27 -0.55 -7.05 4.64
C ASN A 27 0.51 -5.95 4.80
N ALA A 28 0.15 -4.81 5.42
CA ALA A 28 1.10 -3.72 5.66
C ALA A 28 2.27 -4.20 6.53
N THR A 29 1.99 -4.83 7.67
CA THR A 29 3.02 -5.35 8.59
C THR A 29 3.89 -6.45 7.95
N SER A 30 3.32 -7.29 7.09
CA SER A 30 4.09 -8.32 6.38
C SER A 30 5.07 -7.70 5.38
N ILE A 31 4.62 -6.72 4.60
CA ILE A 31 5.46 -6.01 3.62
C ILE A 31 6.56 -5.22 4.34
N GLU A 32 6.22 -4.47 5.39
CA GLU A 32 7.16 -3.75 6.24
C GLU A 32 8.26 -4.68 6.78
N LYS A 33 7.89 -5.83 7.35
CA LYS A 33 8.87 -6.81 7.86
C LYS A 33 9.83 -7.30 6.78
N ARG A 34 9.36 -7.51 5.55
CA ARG A 34 10.22 -7.93 4.43
C ARG A 34 11.22 -6.83 4.06
N LEU A 35 10.75 -5.59 3.99
CA LEU A 35 11.58 -4.43 3.69
C LEU A 35 12.64 -4.19 4.76
N VAL A 36 12.25 -4.21 6.04
CA VAL A 36 13.19 -4.09 7.17
C VAL A 36 14.23 -5.22 7.14
N LYS A 37 13.81 -6.46 6.87
CA LYS A 37 14.74 -7.59 6.73
C LYS A 37 15.71 -7.42 5.55
N ALA A 38 15.28 -6.74 4.49
CA ALA A 38 16.12 -6.39 3.34
C ALA A 38 17.00 -5.15 3.59
N GLY A 39 16.96 -4.57 4.80
CA GLY A 39 17.79 -3.44 5.21
C GLY A 39 17.23 -2.08 4.81
N PHE A 40 15.94 -2.00 4.47
CA PHE A 40 15.27 -0.72 4.22
C PHE A 40 14.82 -0.07 5.53
N THR A 41 14.93 1.24 5.59
CA THR A 41 14.18 2.06 6.53
C THR A 41 12.78 2.23 5.95
N VAL A 42 11.75 1.90 6.72
CA VAL A 42 10.36 1.99 6.29
C VAL A 42 9.68 3.11 7.05
N GLU A 43 9.03 4.00 6.31
CA GLU A 43 8.13 5.03 6.82
C GLU A 43 6.73 4.79 6.25
N GLY A 44 5.67 5.10 6.97
CA GLY A 44 4.32 4.89 6.45
C GLY A 44 3.25 5.16 7.48
N GLY A 45 2.01 5.16 7.01
CA GLY A 45 0.85 5.47 7.83
C GLY A 45 -0.45 4.89 7.27
N TYR A 46 -1.41 4.71 8.16
CA TYR A 46 -2.81 4.54 7.76
C TYR A 46 -3.36 5.91 7.40
N VAL A 47 -3.98 6.04 6.23
CA VAL A 47 -4.56 7.30 5.74
C VAL A 47 -5.85 7.67 6.53
N GLY A 48 -6.21 6.87 7.53
CA GLY A 48 -7.44 7.02 8.32
C GLY A 48 -7.57 8.30 9.14
N ASP A 49 -6.51 9.10 9.31
CA ASP A 49 -6.52 10.33 10.11
C ASP A 49 -5.86 11.56 9.45
N SER A 50 -5.37 11.46 8.20
CA SER A 50 -4.68 12.60 7.56
C SER A 50 -5.68 13.52 6.86
N GLN A 51 -5.81 14.76 7.36
CA GLN A 51 -6.38 15.90 6.62
C GLN A 51 -5.41 16.43 5.55
N ASP A 52 -4.38 15.67 5.18
CA ASP A 52 -3.42 16.07 4.17
C ASP A 52 -4.05 15.88 2.78
N ALA A 53 -4.28 17.01 2.12
CA ALA A 53 -4.66 17.07 0.73
C ALA A 53 -3.58 16.40 -0.14
N GLU A 54 -4.02 15.72 -1.20
CA GLU A 54 -3.25 15.05 -2.27
C GLU A 54 -3.06 13.52 -2.19
N MET A 55 -3.63 12.81 -1.20
CA MET A 55 -3.69 11.35 -1.30
C MET A 55 -4.80 10.89 -2.29
N PRO A 56 -4.50 9.94 -3.20
CA PRO A 56 -5.49 9.38 -4.11
C PRO A 56 -6.72 8.79 -3.39
N GLU A 57 -7.90 9.01 -3.97
CA GLU A 57 -9.14 8.47 -3.41
C GLU A 57 -9.09 6.94 -3.29
N GLY A 58 -9.48 6.44 -2.10
CA GLY A 58 -9.59 5.01 -1.84
C GLY A 58 -8.29 4.32 -1.43
N ILE A 59 -7.24 5.04 -1.05
CA ILE A 59 -6.08 4.44 -0.36
C ILE A 59 -6.48 4.07 1.08
N GLN A 60 -6.16 2.84 1.48
CA GLN A 60 -6.35 2.34 2.85
C GLN A 60 -5.10 2.56 3.71
N TRP A 61 -3.91 2.38 3.12
CA TRP A 61 -2.62 2.61 3.76
C TRP A 61 -1.53 2.75 2.70
N TYR A 62 -0.41 3.34 3.09
CA TYR A 62 0.80 3.40 2.29
C TYR A 62 2.04 3.08 3.12
N LEU A 63 3.08 2.58 2.45
CA LEU A 63 4.42 2.44 2.98
C LEU A 63 5.39 3.08 1.98
N SER A 64 6.34 3.87 2.45
CA SER A 64 7.53 4.28 1.72
C SER A 64 8.73 3.62 2.36
N ALA A 65 9.68 3.16 1.58
CA ALA A 65 10.87 2.53 2.12
C ALA A 65 12.09 2.89 1.28
N GLU A 66 13.19 3.18 1.97
CA GLU A 66 14.43 3.65 1.37
C GLU A 66 15.62 2.89 1.95
N ARG A 67 16.62 2.65 1.10
CA ARG A 67 17.89 2.03 1.48
C ARG A 67 19.01 2.64 0.66
N VAL A 68 19.97 3.22 1.36
CA VAL A 68 21.24 3.63 0.75
C VAL A 68 22.26 2.52 0.94
N ASN A 69 22.76 1.95 -0.16
CA ASN A 69 23.90 1.04 -0.10
C ASN A 69 25.18 1.86 0.07
N GLN A 70 25.75 1.84 1.27
CA GLN A 70 26.95 2.63 1.60
C GLN A 70 28.20 2.23 0.79
N LEU A 71 28.24 1.03 0.20
CA LEU A 71 29.38 0.57 -0.59
C LEU A 71 29.32 1.06 -2.04
N THR A 72 28.13 1.07 -2.63
CA THR A 72 27.92 1.45 -4.04
C THR A 72 27.38 2.87 -4.20
N MET A 73 27.01 3.52 -3.10
CA MET A 73 26.29 4.80 -3.06
C MET A 73 25.00 4.79 -3.91
N THR A 74 24.43 3.60 -4.13
CA THR A 74 23.17 3.45 -4.86
C THR A 74 22.01 3.53 -3.89
N GLU A 75 21.01 4.30 -4.25
CA GLU A 75 19.77 4.46 -3.51
C GLU A 75 18.70 3.54 -4.09
N ASP A 76 18.13 2.69 -3.26
CA ASP A 76 16.95 1.90 -3.57
C ASP A 76 15.77 2.47 -2.80
N TYR A 77 14.64 2.64 -3.48
CA TYR A 77 13.40 3.11 -2.85
C TYR A 77 12.20 2.35 -3.39
N VAL A 78 11.14 2.27 -2.58
CA VAL A 78 9.85 1.70 -2.97
C VAL A 78 8.72 2.33 -2.16
N ALA A 79 7.69 2.77 -2.87
CA ALA A 79 6.40 3.13 -2.31
C ALA A 79 5.38 2.03 -2.61
N VAL A 80 4.65 1.61 -1.58
CA VAL A 80 3.58 0.61 -1.65
C VAL A 80 2.27 1.26 -1.25
N TYR A 81 1.28 1.20 -2.14
CA TYR A 81 -0.05 1.76 -1.92
C TYR A 81 -1.08 0.64 -1.92
N CYS A 82 -1.95 0.62 -0.92
CA CYS A 82 -3.08 -0.30 -0.87
C CYS A 82 -4.38 0.45 -1.09
N PHE A 83 -5.14 0.04 -2.10
CA PHE A 83 -6.43 0.62 -2.44
C PHE A 83 -7.59 -0.25 -1.94
N GLU A 84 -8.75 0.35 -1.72
CA GLU A 84 -9.97 -0.39 -1.41
C GLU A 84 -10.35 -1.36 -2.54
N LYS A 85 -10.15 -0.95 -3.79
CA LYS A 85 -10.53 -1.70 -5.00
C LYS A 85 -9.38 -1.83 -5.98
N SER A 86 -9.28 -2.99 -6.63
CA SER A 86 -8.23 -3.26 -7.64
C SER A 86 -8.32 -2.35 -8.87
N VAL A 87 -9.51 -1.84 -9.20
CA VAL A 87 -9.69 -0.89 -10.31
C VAL A 87 -9.03 0.45 -9.97
N GLN A 88 -9.16 0.93 -8.72
CA GLN A 88 -8.48 2.15 -8.27
C GLN A 88 -6.97 1.98 -8.35
N ALA A 89 -6.44 0.84 -7.88
CA ALA A 89 -5.03 0.52 -7.98
C ALA A 89 -4.52 0.58 -9.44
N LYS A 90 -5.25 -0.02 -10.39
CA LYS A 90 -4.88 0.00 -11.81
C LYS A 90 -4.95 1.40 -12.42
N SER A 91 -5.98 2.17 -12.08
CA SER A 91 -6.15 3.55 -12.56
C SER A 91 -5.02 4.43 -12.07
N TYR A 92 -4.67 4.34 -10.78
CA TYR A 92 -3.58 5.12 -10.20
C TYR A 92 -2.21 4.70 -10.74
N ALA A 93 -1.95 3.40 -10.93
CA ALA A 93 -0.72 2.94 -11.58
C ALA A 93 -0.58 3.47 -13.02
N SER A 94 -1.70 3.57 -13.75
CA SER A 94 -1.72 4.16 -15.10
C SER A 94 -1.46 5.67 -15.08
N LEU A 95 -1.97 6.36 -14.05
CA LEU A 95 -1.72 7.77 -13.81
C LEU A 95 -0.23 8.03 -13.56
N ILE A 96 0.38 7.31 -12.61
CA ILE A 96 1.82 7.41 -12.31
C ILE A 96 2.62 7.16 -13.59
N LYS A 97 2.35 6.07 -14.32
CA LYS A 97 3.07 5.77 -15.58
C LYS A 97 3.01 6.91 -16.60
N ARG A 98 1.88 7.62 -16.67
CA ARG A 98 1.69 8.75 -17.58
C ARG A 98 2.42 10.00 -17.11
N GLU A 99 2.42 10.27 -15.81
CA GLU A 99 2.97 11.50 -15.21
C GLU A 99 4.48 11.40 -14.95
N SER A 100 5.01 10.23 -14.65
CA SER A 100 6.43 9.99 -14.41
C SER A 100 7.32 10.14 -15.65
N GLY A 101 6.74 10.43 -16.83
CA GLY A 101 7.49 10.91 -18.01
C GLY A 101 8.78 10.15 -18.31
N MET A 102 8.71 8.83 -18.54
CA MET A 102 9.85 8.02 -19.01
C MET A 102 11.12 7.98 -18.12
N ASP A 103 11.02 8.03 -16.80
CA ASP A 103 12.17 7.57 -15.99
C ASP A 103 12.24 6.02 -16.03
N GLN A 104 13.06 5.49 -16.94
CA GLN A 104 13.21 4.04 -17.18
C GLN A 104 13.74 3.27 -15.95
N SER A 105 14.17 3.99 -14.92
CA SER A 105 14.66 3.40 -13.66
C SER A 105 13.55 2.95 -12.71
N MET A 106 12.32 3.46 -12.88
CA MET A 106 11.18 3.12 -12.02
C MET A 106 10.38 1.93 -12.54
N GLN A 107 10.19 0.95 -11.65
CA GLN A 107 9.26 -0.15 -11.83
C GLN A 107 7.92 0.14 -11.16
N ILE A 108 6.83 -0.23 -11.84
CA ILE A 108 5.46 -0.06 -11.35
C ILE A 108 4.71 -1.38 -11.56
N GLU A 109 4.51 -2.09 -10.46
CA GLU A 109 3.84 -3.40 -10.40
C GLU A 109 2.49 -3.31 -9.67
N VAL A 110 1.48 -4.01 -10.19
CA VAL A 110 0.12 -4.01 -9.61
C VAL A 110 -0.28 -5.44 -9.24
N LYS A 111 -0.57 -5.67 -7.96
CA LYS A 111 -1.00 -6.96 -7.42
C LYS A 111 -2.33 -6.84 -6.70
N GLY A 112 -3.41 -7.05 -7.44
CA GLY A 112 -4.77 -6.93 -6.91
C GLY A 112 -5.08 -5.48 -6.50
N LYS A 113 -5.09 -5.22 -5.19
CA LYS A 113 -5.34 -3.92 -4.58
C LYS A 113 -4.05 -3.11 -4.30
N LEU A 114 -2.90 -3.74 -4.46
CA LEU A 114 -1.59 -3.17 -4.15
C LEU A 114 -0.94 -2.62 -5.41
N ILE A 115 -0.24 -1.49 -5.26
CA ILE A 115 0.70 -0.94 -6.23
C ILE A 115 2.07 -0.86 -5.55
N PHE A 116 3.11 -1.26 -6.28
CA PHE A 116 4.51 -1.11 -5.88
C PHE A 116 5.18 -0.20 -6.91
N VAL A 117 5.77 0.91 -6.47
CA VAL A 117 6.43 1.91 -7.32
C VAL A 117 7.81 2.21 -6.76
N GLY A 118 8.87 2.04 -7.53
CA GLY A 118 10.22 2.36 -7.06
C GLY A 118 11.34 1.77 -7.92
N THR A 119 12.54 1.66 -7.36
CA THR A 119 13.63 0.95 -8.04
C THR A 119 13.32 -0.53 -8.15
N LYS A 120 13.93 -1.22 -9.12
CA LYS A 120 13.78 -2.68 -9.28
C LYS A 120 14.04 -3.44 -7.98
N ASN A 121 15.13 -3.13 -7.27
CA ASN A 121 15.45 -3.81 -6.02
C ASN A 121 14.44 -3.50 -4.90
N GLY A 122 13.93 -2.26 -4.85
CA GLY A 122 12.90 -1.87 -3.90
C GLY A 122 11.59 -2.63 -4.13
N VAL A 123 11.13 -2.70 -5.38
CA VAL A 123 9.91 -3.44 -5.76
C VAL A 123 10.07 -4.94 -5.48
N GLU A 124 11.21 -5.54 -5.85
CA GLU A 124 11.49 -6.95 -5.58
C GLU A 124 11.55 -7.27 -4.08
N ALA A 125 12.09 -6.36 -3.25
CA ALA A 125 12.14 -6.55 -1.80
C ALA A 125 10.76 -6.42 -1.13
N ALA A 126 9.86 -5.61 -1.70
CA ALA A 126 8.53 -5.37 -1.18
C ALA A 126 7.51 -6.47 -1.49
N MET A 127 7.69 -7.24 -2.58
CA MET A 127 6.73 -8.22 -3.10
C MET A 127 6.77 -9.58 -2.42
#